data_AF-A0A955F5F1-F1
#
_entry.id   AF-A0A955F5F1-F1
#
_cell.length_a   1.000
_cell.length_b   1.000
_cell.length_c   1.000
_cell.angle_alpha   90.00
_cell.angle_beta   90.00
_cell.angle_gamma   90.00
#
_symmetry.space_group_name_H-M   'P 1'
#
loop_
_entity.id
_entity.type
_entity.pdbx_description
1 polymer ?
#
loop_
_entity_poly.entity_id
_entity_poly.type
_entity_poly.pdbx_seq_one_letter_code
_entity_poly.pdbx_strand_id
1 'polypeptide(L)'
;MKEINGATYQLQLPEFLDLYSQPLGPEVPHLVPPQHQRLILPGQKLETPVDLHGTVDIDALINLAKKSVEPRYQWRGNADLHHAQWVNHWYASPNLLNLDNLSITRTFVELPILKVLIPREMHKFIHDITWPSEIPSLDVMEERIMCWRAVSKLFRTIGEIASKQDLALRRKVFIEGNPDVIGNRTYDGVDVAAVYWYASEMKRHFSGAEFDLARLDKVPQEFRLLDPDMIRGILDSQPKDYNEAQAENVLRLTGRIKALGRVVRKGAQTIATVPETRLLAQVA
;
A
#
# COMPACT_ATOMS: atom_id res chain seq x y z
N MET A 1 -19.54 5.83 -14.60
CA MET A 1 -19.98 7.23 -14.43
C MET A 1 -21.03 7.27 -13.34
N LYS A 2 -20.95 8.19 -12.38
CA LYS A 2 -21.97 8.35 -11.34
C LYS A 2 -22.28 9.84 -11.22
N GLU A 3 -23.51 10.24 -11.54
CA GLU A 3 -23.97 11.61 -11.31
C GLU A 3 -24.39 11.78 -9.85
N ILE A 4 -23.89 12.85 -9.21
CA ILE A 4 -24.34 13.29 -7.91
C ILE A 4 -24.51 14.81 -8.01
N ASN A 5 -25.74 15.31 -7.85
CA ASN A 5 -26.11 16.73 -7.86
C ASN A 5 -25.72 17.52 -9.13
N GLY A 6 -25.92 16.95 -10.33
CA GLY A 6 -25.64 17.65 -11.59
C GLY A 6 -24.15 17.92 -11.88
N ALA A 7 -23.25 17.43 -11.02
CA ALA A 7 -21.81 17.43 -11.25
C ALA A 7 -21.38 16.03 -11.72
N THR A 8 -20.81 15.97 -12.92
CA THR A 8 -20.24 14.75 -13.48
C THR A 8 -18.87 14.52 -12.86
N TYR A 9 -18.79 13.57 -11.94
CA TYR A 9 -17.50 13.11 -11.41
C TYR A 9 -16.97 12.00 -12.32
N GLN A 10 -16.04 12.35 -13.21
CA GLN A 10 -15.12 11.34 -13.74
C GLN A 10 -14.16 10.98 -12.62
N LEU A 11 -14.32 9.78 -12.07
CA LEU A 11 -13.22 9.14 -11.35
C LEU A 11 -12.13 8.93 -12.40
N GLN A 12 -11.17 9.86 -12.48
CA GLN A 12 -9.89 9.56 -13.10
C GLN A 12 -9.25 8.51 -12.21
N LEU A 13 -9.48 7.25 -12.56
CA LEU A 13 -8.58 6.19 -12.15
C LEU A 13 -7.18 6.66 -12.58
N PRO A 14 -6.16 6.56 -11.70
CA PRO A 14 -4.81 6.98 -12.07
C PRO A 14 -4.46 6.35 -13.42
N GLU A 15 -3.85 7.12 -14.33
CA GLU A 15 -3.36 6.68 -15.67
C GLU A 15 -2.54 5.37 -15.62
N PHE A 16 -2.08 5.01 -14.41
CA PHE A 16 -1.48 3.73 -14.07
C PHE A 16 -2.32 2.51 -14.46
N LEU A 17 -3.66 2.56 -14.41
CA LEU A 17 -4.48 1.39 -14.79
C LEU A 17 -4.45 1.14 -16.31
N ASP A 18 -4.37 2.18 -17.13
CA ASP A 18 -4.29 2.04 -18.60
C ASP A 18 -2.94 1.48 -19.09
N LEU A 19 -1.87 1.67 -18.31
CA LEU A 19 -0.55 1.06 -18.58
C LEU A 19 -0.55 -0.47 -18.51
N TYR A 20 -1.55 -1.07 -17.86
CA TYR A 20 -1.68 -2.52 -17.71
C TYR A 20 -2.83 -3.14 -18.50
N SER A 21 -3.57 -2.31 -19.24
CA SER A 21 -4.72 -2.70 -20.06
C SER A 21 -4.35 -3.00 -21.52
N GLN A 22 -3.09 -2.82 -21.91
CA GLN A 22 -2.63 -3.17 -23.26
C GLN A 22 -2.78 -4.69 -23.43
N PRO A 23 -3.59 -5.19 -24.37
CA PRO A 23 -3.69 -6.63 -24.59
C PRO A 23 -2.29 -7.17 -24.91
N LEU A 24 -1.93 -8.30 -24.30
CA LEU A 24 -0.80 -9.09 -24.77
C LEU A 24 -1.00 -9.24 -26.28
N GLY A 25 -0.08 -8.66 -27.07
CA GLY A 25 0.15 -9.16 -28.41
C GLY A 25 0.31 -10.69 -28.35
N PRO A 26 0.18 -11.39 -29.49
CA PRO A 26 0.23 -12.84 -29.55
C PRO A 26 1.33 -13.40 -28.64
N GLU A 27 0.97 -14.39 -27.79
CA GLU A 27 1.83 -14.97 -26.75
C GLU A 27 3.29 -14.99 -27.20
N VAL A 28 4.11 -14.13 -26.59
CA VAL A 28 5.52 -14.03 -26.96
C VAL A 28 6.16 -15.39 -26.60
N PRO A 29 6.71 -16.17 -27.56
CA PRO A 29 7.26 -17.50 -27.29
C PRO A 29 8.40 -17.50 -26.28
N HIS A 30 9.03 -16.33 -26.10
CA HIS A 30 10.12 -16.09 -25.16
C HIS A 30 9.70 -14.97 -24.21
N LEU A 31 9.29 -15.35 -23.00
CA LEU A 31 8.85 -14.40 -21.97
C LEU A 31 10.02 -13.97 -21.07
N VAL A 32 11.17 -13.71 -21.68
CA VAL A 32 12.39 -13.20 -21.06
C VAL A 32 13.13 -12.34 -22.09
N PRO A 33 13.90 -11.32 -21.66
CA PRO A 33 14.70 -10.49 -22.56
C PRO A 33 15.55 -11.34 -23.51
N PRO A 34 15.71 -10.94 -24.79
CA PRO A 34 16.65 -11.58 -25.71
C PRO A 34 18.06 -11.66 -25.13
N GLN A 35 18.80 -12.74 -25.42
CA GLN A 35 20.13 -12.96 -24.82
C GLN A 35 21.11 -11.79 -25.07
N HIS A 36 21.07 -11.15 -26.24
CA HIS A 36 21.92 -10.02 -26.58
C HIS A 36 21.59 -8.73 -25.83
N GLN A 37 20.48 -8.69 -25.08
CA GLN A 37 20.08 -7.56 -24.24
C GLN A 37 20.26 -7.85 -22.75
N ARG A 38 20.72 -9.06 -22.40
CA ARG A 38 21.05 -9.45 -21.02
C ARG A 38 22.50 -9.08 -20.74
N LEU A 39 22.74 -8.52 -19.56
CA LEU A 39 24.08 -8.18 -19.07
C LEU A 39 24.67 -9.27 -18.17
N ILE A 40 24.05 -10.45 -18.17
CA ILE A 40 24.49 -11.64 -17.43
C ILE A 40 24.76 -12.80 -18.39
N LEU A 41 25.63 -13.72 -17.97
CA LEU A 41 25.96 -14.88 -18.79
C LEU A 41 24.78 -15.87 -18.84
N PRO A 42 24.58 -16.61 -19.94
CA PRO A 42 23.60 -17.68 -20.00
C PRO A 42 23.79 -18.68 -18.85
N GLY A 43 22.71 -18.97 -18.10
CA GLY A 43 22.73 -19.89 -16.97
C GLY A 43 23.33 -19.34 -15.67
N GLN A 44 23.88 -18.12 -15.69
CA GLN A 44 24.33 -17.46 -14.46
C GLN A 44 23.12 -17.12 -13.58
N LYS A 45 23.21 -17.50 -12.31
CA LYS A 45 22.24 -17.17 -11.27
C LYS A 45 22.86 -16.18 -10.29
N LEU A 46 22.09 -15.19 -9.90
CA LEU A 46 22.40 -14.16 -8.91
C LEU A 46 21.70 -14.52 -7.59
N GLU A 47 22.27 -14.12 -6.46
CA GLU A 47 21.59 -14.25 -5.18
C GLU A 47 20.35 -13.35 -5.14
N THR A 48 19.23 -13.87 -4.63
CA THR A 48 18.05 -13.03 -4.37
C THR A 48 18.37 -12.08 -3.22
N PRO A 49 18.22 -10.75 -3.40
CA PRO A 49 18.46 -9.81 -2.33
C PRO A 49 17.40 -9.98 -1.25
N VAL A 50 17.87 -10.08 -0.01
CA VAL A 50 17.06 -10.23 1.20
C VAL A 50 17.47 -9.19 2.23
N ASP A 51 16.57 -8.86 3.14
CA ASP A 51 16.86 -8.09 4.34
C ASP A 51 17.64 -8.94 5.37
N LEU A 52 17.97 -8.33 6.51
CA LEU A 52 18.69 -8.98 7.62
C LEU A 52 17.91 -10.17 8.23
N HIS A 53 16.66 -10.38 7.85
CA HIS A 53 15.78 -11.43 8.35
C HIS A 53 15.45 -12.48 7.29
N GLY A 54 16.10 -12.45 6.12
CA GLY A 54 15.87 -13.39 5.03
C GLY A 54 14.57 -13.12 4.23
N THR A 55 13.90 -11.99 4.47
CA THR A 55 12.73 -11.58 3.66
C THR A 55 13.21 -10.88 2.40
N VAL A 56 12.64 -11.22 1.24
CA VAL A 56 13.05 -10.62 -0.04
C VAL A 56 12.86 -9.10 -0.03
N ASP A 57 13.92 -8.36 -0.36
CA ASP A 57 13.88 -6.92 -0.61
C ASP A 57 13.40 -6.69 -2.05
N ILE A 58 12.12 -6.33 -2.19
CA ILE A 58 11.46 -6.14 -3.49
C ILE A 58 12.16 -5.06 -4.31
N ASP A 59 12.50 -3.92 -3.71
CA ASP A 59 13.10 -2.80 -4.43
C ASP A 59 14.50 -3.19 -4.93
N ALA A 60 15.30 -3.88 -4.09
CA ALA A 60 16.59 -4.42 -4.49
C ALA A 60 16.46 -5.49 -5.59
N LEU A 61 15.47 -6.38 -5.51
CA LEU A 61 15.22 -7.44 -6.50
C LEU A 61 14.85 -6.85 -7.87
N ILE A 62 13.96 -5.86 -7.88
CA ILE A 62 13.58 -5.15 -9.10
C ILE A 62 14.79 -4.42 -9.69
N ASN A 63 15.58 -3.75 -8.86
CA ASN A 63 16.77 -3.05 -9.32
C ASN A 63 17.83 -4.02 -9.86
N LEU A 64 17.96 -5.20 -9.26
CA LEU A 64 18.83 -6.27 -9.76
C LEU A 64 18.40 -6.72 -11.15
N ALA A 65 17.09 -6.97 -11.35
CA ALA A 65 16.55 -7.36 -12.65
C ALA A 65 16.80 -6.28 -13.73
N LYS A 66 16.57 -5.01 -13.38
CA LYS A 66 16.83 -3.87 -14.30
C LYS A 66 18.31 -3.71 -14.65
N LYS A 67 19.21 -3.91 -13.69
CA LYS A 67 20.67 -3.84 -13.92
C LYS A 67 21.22 -5.05 -14.68
N SER A 68 20.43 -6.12 -14.79
CA SER A 68 20.80 -7.34 -15.52
C SER A 68 20.39 -7.32 -17.00
N VAL A 69 19.86 -6.20 -17.49
CA VAL A 69 19.51 -5.95 -18.90
C VAL A 69 20.04 -4.59 -19.35
N GLU A 70 20.07 -4.38 -20.66
CA GLU A 70 20.40 -3.08 -21.26
C GLU A 70 19.56 -1.95 -20.63
N PRO A 71 20.15 -0.80 -20.23
CA PRO A 71 19.43 0.26 -19.51
C PRO A 71 18.20 0.83 -20.23
N ARG A 72 18.18 0.77 -21.56
CA ARG A 72 17.07 1.23 -22.42
C ARG A 72 16.05 0.14 -22.74
N TYR A 73 16.19 -1.03 -22.14
CA TYR A 73 15.29 -2.16 -22.38
C TYR A 73 13.87 -1.84 -21.92
N GLN A 74 12.90 -2.05 -22.82
CA GLN A 74 11.48 -1.89 -22.52
C GLN A 74 10.87 -3.27 -22.23
N TRP A 75 10.50 -3.47 -20.97
CA TRP A 75 9.85 -4.68 -20.50
C TRP A 75 8.50 -4.88 -21.17
N ARG A 76 8.22 -6.11 -21.59
CA ARG A 76 7.01 -6.48 -22.30
C ARG A 76 6.05 -7.27 -21.41
N GLY A 77 4.80 -7.33 -21.89
CA GLY A 77 3.76 -8.15 -21.31
C GLY A 77 2.90 -7.41 -20.27
N ASN A 78 1.73 -7.97 -20.01
CA ASN A 78 0.79 -7.45 -19.02
C ASN A 78 1.40 -7.44 -17.64
N ALA A 79 0.87 -6.55 -16.81
CA ALA A 79 1.07 -6.66 -15.37
C ALA A 79 0.69 -8.05 -14.89
N ASP A 80 1.56 -8.59 -14.05
CA ASP A 80 1.38 -9.85 -13.39
C ASP A 80 1.81 -9.74 -11.93
N LEU A 81 1.11 -10.47 -11.07
CA LEU A 81 1.34 -10.45 -9.64
C LEU A 81 2.52 -11.37 -9.31
N HIS A 82 3.69 -10.77 -9.09
CA HIS A 82 4.87 -11.50 -8.65
C HIS A 82 4.85 -11.65 -7.13
N HIS A 83 4.99 -12.89 -6.66
CA HIS A 83 5.24 -13.18 -5.24
C HIS A 83 6.75 -13.10 -5.03
N ALA A 84 7.21 -12.06 -4.34
CA ALA A 84 8.63 -11.80 -4.11
C ALA A 84 9.27 -12.94 -3.33
N GLN A 85 8.58 -13.41 -2.31
CA GLN A 85 8.89 -14.67 -1.66
C GLN A 85 8.36 -15.82 -2.52
N TRP A 86 9.18 -16.85 -2.73
CA TRP A 86 8.82 -18.00 -3.56
C TRP A 86 7.61 -18.76 -3.01
N VAL A 87 6.96 -19.55 -3.86
CA VAL A 87 5.63 -20.14 -3.59
C VAL A 87 5.63 -21.31 -2.59
N ASN A 88 4.47 -21.55 -1.96
CA ASN A 88 4.24 -22.53 -0.89
C ASN A 88 4.85 -23.92 -1.07
N HIS A 89 4.96 -24.45 -2.30
CA HIS A 89 5.53 -25.81 -2.48
C HIS A 89 7.03 -25.87 -2.15
N TRP A 90 7.74 -24.73 -2.19
CA TRP A 90 9.13 -24.63 -1.70
C TRP A 90 9.21 -24.68 -0.18
N TYR A 91 8.09 -24.39 0.50
CA TYR A 91 7.93 -24.50 1.96
C TYR A 91 7.44 -25.88 2.39
N ALA A 92 7.33 -26.84 1.48
CA ALA A 92 6.94 -28.22 1.79
C ALA A 92 8.08 -29.04 2.45
N SER A 93 9.04 -28.38 3.09
CA SER A 93 10.10 -29.05 3.87
C SER A 93 9.47 -29.87 5.01
N PRO A 94 9.97 -31.09 5.30
CA PRO A 94 9.46 -31.94 6.39
C PRO A 94 9.30 -31.23 7.73
N ASN A 95 10.15 -30.23 8.02
CA ASN A 95 10.15 -29.46 9.25
C ASN A 95 9.01 -28.42 9.35
N LEU A 96 8.28 -28.18 8.26
CA LEU A 96 7.13 -27.27 8.19
C LEU A 96 5.80 -28.03 8.08
N LEU A 97 5.81 -29.36 8.16
CA LEU A 97 4.63 -30.22 7.93
C LEU A 97 3.64 -30.34 9.10
N ASN A 98 3.80 -29.58 10.18
CA ASN A 98 2.68 -29.45 11.14
C ASN A 98 1.65 -28.45 10.57
N LEU A 99 0.37 -28.64 10.88
CA LEU A 99 -0.72 -27.83 10.28
C LEU A 99 -0.60 -26.34 10.61
N ASP A 100 -0.08 -26.00 11.78
CA ASP A 100 0.05 -24.62 12.25
C ASP A 100 1.13 -23.87 11.45
N ASN A 101 2.30 -24.49 11.22
CA ASN A 101 3.39 -23.94 10.41
C ASN A 101 2.98 -23.76 8.95
N LEU A 102 2.18 -24.68 8.40
CA LEU A 102 1.60 -24.53 7.05
C LEU A 102 0.68 -23.31 6.96
N SER A 103 -0.10 -23.03 8.00
CA SER A 103 -0.96 -21.85 8.04
C SER A 103 -0.14 -20.56 8.11
N ILE A 104 0.91 -20.53 8.94
CA ILE A 104 1.82 -19.38 9.07
C ILE A 104 2.54 -19.09 7.74
N THR A 105 3.22 -20.08 7.17
CA THR A 105 3.97 -19.95 5.91
C THR A 105 3.06 -19.49 4.76
N ARG A 106 1.88 -20.12 4.61
CA ARG A 106 0.89 -19.70 3.61
C ARG A 106 0.42 -18.27 3.83
N THR A 107 0.13 -17.88 5.07
CA THR A 107 -0.32 -16.52 5.37
C THR A 107 0.79 -15.51 5.06
N PHE A 108 2.05 -15.86 5.38
CA PHE A 108 3.22 -15.02 5.15
C PHE A 108 3.46 -14.75 3.67
N VAL A 109 3.57 -15.77 2.82
CA VAL A 109 3.84 -15.56 1.37
C VAL A 109 2.69 -14.84 0.65
N GLU A 110 1.49 -14.90 1.22
CA GLU A 110 0.31 -14.22 0.68
C GLU A 110 0.20 -12.75 1.14
N LEU A 111 1.09 -12.27 2.02
CA LEU A 111 1.08 -10.89 2.48
C LEU A 111 1.24 -9.91 1.30
N PRO A 112 0.40 -8.87 1.21
CA PRO A 112 0.51 -7.87 0.14
C PRO A 112 1.86 -7.14 0.06
N ILE A 113 2.58 -7.00 1.18
CA ILE A 113 3.93 -6.39 1.21
C ILE A 113 5.00 -7.27 0.55
N LEU A 114 4.71 -8.54 0.29
CA LEU A 114 5.60 -9.48 -0.40
C LEU A 114 5.18 -9.68 -1.86
N LYS A 115 4.33 -8.80 -2.38
CA LYS A 115 3.79 -8.89 -3.73
C LYS A 115 4.05 -7.60 -4.46
N VAL A 116 4.36 -7.73 -5.75
CA VAL A 116 4.57 -6.58 -6.63
C VAL A 116 3.92 -6.86 -7.99
N LEU A 117 3.32 -5.82 -8.56
CA LEU A 117 2.77 -5.88 -9.91
C LEU A 117 3.86 -5.46 -10.90
N ILE A 118 4.31 -6.39 -11.74
CA ILE A 118 5.38 -6.15 -12.72
C ILE A 118 5.04 -6.77 -14.07
N PRO A 119 5.66 -6.31 -15.18
CA PRO A 119 5.47 -6.96 -16.48
C PRO A 119 5.79 -8.46 -16.41
N ARG A 120 4.95 -9.29 -17.03
CA ARG A 120 5.11 -10.77 -17.03
C ARG A 120 6.50 -11.23 -17.49
N GLU A 121 7.11 -10.50 -18.42
CA GLU A 121 8.49 -10.77 -18.85
C GLU A 121 9.51 -10.54 -17.73
N MET A 122 9.37 -9.47 -16.95
CA MET A 122 10.22 -9.22 -15.78
C MET A 122 10.04 -10.29 -14.72
N HIS A 123 8.78 -10.70 -14.45
CA HIS A 123 8.49 -11.79 -13.51
C HIS A 123 9.26 -13.05 -13.89
N LYS A 124 9.14 -13.50 -15.14
CA LYS A 124 9.86 -14.69 -15.60
C LYS A 124 11.37 -14.50 -15.63
N PHE A 125 11.85 -13.31 -15.98
CA PHE A 125 13.27 -13.01 -15.96
C PHE A 125 13.84 -13.06 -14.54
N ILE A 126 13.13 -12.54 -13.53
CA ILE A 126 13.55 -12.66 -12.13
C ILE A 126 13.76 -14.13 -11.74
N HIS A 127 12.81 -15.01 -12.06
CA HIS A 127 12.95 -16.45 -11.81
C HIS A 127 14.09 -17.09 -12.64
N ASP A 128 14.35 -16.58 -13.84
CA ASP A 128 15.44 -17.05 -14.71
C ASP A 128 16.82 -16.67 -14.16
N ILE A 129 16.96 -15.49 -13.55
CA ILE A 129 18.28 -14.95 -13.17
C ILE A 129 18.61 -15.09 -11.69
N THR A 130 17.66 -15.43 -10.82
CA THR A 130 17.91 -15.50 -9.37
C THR A 130 17.84 -16.92 -8.81
N TRP A 131 18.60 -17.14 -7.74
CA TRP A 131 18.39 -18.26 -6.83
C TRP A 131 17.24 -17.94 -5.88
N PRO A 132 16.37 -18.91 -5.54
CA PRO A 132 15.43 -18.77 -4.44
C PRO A 132 16.13 -18.33 -3.16
N SER A 133 15.52 -17.39 -2.44
CA SER A 133 16.01 -17.01 -1.12
C SER A 133 15.83 -18.14 -0.11
N GLU A 134 16.61 -18.09 0.95
CA GLU A 134 16.38 -18.94 2.12
C GLU A 134 14.99 -18.68 2.72
N ILE A 135 14.43 -19.70 3.35
CA ILE A 135 13.14 -19.61 4.03
C ILE A 135 13.37 -18.87 5.35
N PRO A 136 12.67 -17.75 5.61
CA PRO A 136 12.72 -17.09 6.92
C PRO A 136 12.31 -18.04 8.05
N SER A 137 12.75 -17.76 9.28
CA SER A 137 12.26 -18.50 10.44
C SER A 137 10.76 -18.25 10.66
N LEU A 138 10.10 -19.17 11.37
CA LEU A 138 8.68 -19.00 11.72
C LEU A 138 8.44 -17.72 12.52
N ASP A 139 9.32 -17.40 13.47
CA ASP A 139 9.23 -16.16 14.27
C ASP A 139 9.22 -14.92 13.37
N VAL A 140 10.11 -14.86 12.37
CA VAL A 140 10.14 -13.75 11.39
C VAL A 140 8.83 -13.66 10.62
N MET A 141 8.29 -14.80 10.17
CA MET A 141 7.02 -14.83 9.46
C MET A 141 5.86 -14.35 10.32
N GLU A 142 5.77 -14.82 11.56
CA GLU A 142 4.73 -14.43 12.51
C GLU A 142 4.79 -12.94 12.82
N GLU A 143 5.98 -12.39 13.11
CA GLU A 143 6.15 -10.96 13.37
C GLU A 143 5.74 -10.10 12.17
N ARG A 144 6.11 -10.52 10.95
CA ARG A 144 5.69 -9.84 9.71
C ARG A 144 4.17 -9.90 9.51
N ILE A 145 3.54 -11.05 9.79
CA ILE A 145 2.07 -11.20 9.72
C ILE A 145 1.38 -10.30 10.77
N MET A 146 1.87 -10.29 12.01
CA MET A 146 1.33 -9.46 13.09
C MET A 146 1.46 -7.98 12.76
N CYS A 147 2.65 -7.55 12.32
CA CYS A 147 2.90 -6.19 11.87
C CYS A 147 1.95 -5.78 10.75
N TRP A 148 1.84 -6.60 9.68
CA TRP A 148 0.95 -6.30 8.56
C TRP A 148 -0.51 -6.19 8.99
N ARG A 149 -0.98 -7.09 9.86
CA ARG A 149 -2.36 -7.06 10.38
C ARG A 149 -2.64 -5.80 11.18
N ALA A 150 -1.73 -5.40 12.07
CA ALA A 150 -1.87 -4.17 12.85
C ALA A 150 -1.90 -2.94 11.93
N VAL A 151 -0.92 -2.82 11.04
CA VAL A 151 -0.80 -1.70 10.09
C VAL A 151 -2.02 -1.62 9.15
N SER A 152 -2.46 -2.74 8.61
CA SER A 152 -3.63 -2.78 7.70
C SER A 152 -4.91 -2.30 8.37
N LYS A 153 -5.12 -2.67 9.64
CA LYS A 153 -6.27 -2.20 10.40
C LYS A 153 -6.15 -0.72 10.75
N LEU A 154 -4.99 -0.26 11.18
CA LEU A 154 -4.73 1.16 11.44
C LEU A 154 -5.04 2.01 10.21
N PHE A 155 -4.59 1.60 9.02
CA PHE A 155 -4.92 2.31 7.78
C PHE A 155 -6.41 2.33 7.48
N ARG A 156 -7.11 1.21 7.69
CA ARG A 156 -8.56 1.14 7.51
C ARG A 156 -9.26 2.12 8.44
N THR A 157 -8.92 2.10 9.71
CA THR A 157 -9.49 2.98 10.72
C THR A 157 -9.22 4.46 10.41
N ILE A 158 -7.99 4.80 10.04
CA ILE A 158 -7.63 6.16 9.61
C ILE A 158 -8.43 6.57 8.36
N GLY A 159 -8.60 5.67 7.40
CA GLY A 159 -9.42 5.91 6.20
C GLY A 159 -10.90 6.12 6.52
N GLU A 160 -11.45 5.33 7.45
CA GLU A 160 -12.82 5.47 7.94
C GLU A 160 -13.00 6.83 8.64
N ILE A 161 -12.09 7.21 9.54
CA ILE A 161 -12.06 8.52 10.20
C ILE A 161 -12.08 9.65 9.16
N ALA A 162 -11.17 9.61 8.19
CA ALA A 162 -11.09 10.62 7.13
C ALA A 162 -12.39 10.68 6.29
N SER A 163 -13.02 9.53 6.02
CA SER A 163 -14.29 9.48 5.31
C SER A 163 -15.45 10.06 6.12
N LYS A 164 -15.50 9.82 7.44
CA LYS A 164 -16.53 10.39 8.32
C LYS A 164 -16.37 11.91 8.46
N GLN A 165 -15.13 12.37 8.54
CA GLN A 165 -14.78 13.80 8.53
C GLN A 165 -15.26 14.50 7.26
N ASP A 166 -14.99 13.92 6.09
CA ASP A 166 -15.48 14.45 4.80
C ASP A 166 -17.01 14.49 4.77
N LEU A 167 -17.68 13.44 5.26
CA LEU A 167 -19.15 13.42 5.34
C LEU A 167 -19.70 14.51 6.27
N ALA A 168 -19.08 14.71 7.44
CA ALA A 168 -19.45 15.74 8.39
C ALA A 168 -19.27 17.15 7.78
N LEU A 169 -18.17 17.40 7.06
CA LEU A 169 -17.92 18.66 6.37
C LEU A 169 -18.96 18.92 5.27
N ARG A 170 -19.25 17.93 4.43
CA ARG A 170 -20.28 18.05 3.38
C ARG A 170 -21.66 18.32 3.96
N ARG A 171 -22.00 17.67 5.08
CA ARG A 171 -23.26 17.90 5.79
C ARG A 171 -23.35 19.33 6.32
N LYS A 172 -22.28 19.84 6.93
CA LYS A 172 -22.22 21.24 7.38
C LYS A 172 -22.47 22.22 6.24
N VAL A 173 -21.71 22.11 5.14
CA VAL A 173 -21.87 22.98 3.97
C VAL A 173 -23.29 22.89 3.41
N PHE A 174 -23.87 21.69 3.36
CA PHE A 174 -25.24 21.49 2.91
C PHE A 174 -26.26 22.20 3.80
N ILE A 175 -26.12 22.10 5.13
CA ILE A 175 -27.02 22.75 6.10
C ILE A 175 -26.87 24.27 6.06
N GLU A 176 -25.65 24.79 5.95
CA GLU A 176 -25.42 26.24 5.83
C GLU A 176 -26.10 26.82 4.59
N GLY A 177 -26.12 26.06 3.49
CA GLY A 177 -26.86 26.43 2.28
C GLY A 177 -28.37 26.12 2.33
N ASN A 178 -28.83 25.30 3.28
CA ASN A 178 -30.21 24.80 3.37
C ASN A 178 -30.67 24.70 4.85
N PRO A 179 -30.74 25.81 5.60
CA PRO A 179 -31.00 25.78 7.04
C PRO A 179 -32.37 25.17 7.40
N ASP A 180 -33.34 25.28 6.49
CA ASP A 180 -34.71 24.78 6.68
C ASP A 180 -34.77 23.25 6.84
N VAL A 181 -33.75 22.51 6.38
CA VAL A 181 -33.68 21.04 6.47
C VAL A 181 -33.67 20.55 7.92
N ILE A 182 -33.22 21.37 8.88
CA ILE A 182 -33.18 21.00 10.29
C ILE A 182 -34.54 21.19 10.98
N GLY A 183 -35.51 21.82 10.30
CA GLY A 183 -36.89 21.93 10.76
C GLY A 183 -37.08 22.93 11.90
N ASN A 184 -37.44 24.16 11.56
CA ASN A 184 -38.19 25.15 12.35
C ASN A 184 -37.80 25.45 13.82
N ARG A 185 -36.61 25.09 14.28
CA ARG A 185 -35.97 25.73 15.44
C ARG A 185 -34.76 26.46 14.91
N THR A 186 -34.73 27.77 15.17
CA THR A 186 -33.63 28.70 14.82
C THR A 186 -32.30 27.97 14.84
N TYR A 187 -31.82 27.60 13.64
CA TYR A 187 -30.51 27.00 13.49
C TYR A 187 -29.50 28.05 13.98
N ASP A 188 -28.93 27.80 15.15
CA ASP A 188 -27.96 28.67 15.81
C ASP A 188 -26.53 28.47 15.26
N GLY A 189 -26.41 27.77 14.13
CA GLY A 189 -25.14 27.38 13.53
C GLY A 189 -24.66 25.98 13.94
N VAL A 190 -25.39 25.25 14.79
CA VAL A 190 -24.92 23.95 15.31
C VAL A 190 -25.89 22.80 14.99
N ASP A 191 -25.45 21.87 14.15
CA ASP A 191 -26.13 20.58 13.96
C ASP A 191 -25.77 19.60 15.10
N VAL A 192 -26.46 19.75 16.22
CA VAL A 192 -26.25 18.94 17.43
C VAL A 192 -26.33 17.43 17.13
N ALA A 193 -27.26 17.00 16.26
CA ALA A 193 -27.41 15.59 15.92
C ALA A 193 -26.19 15.05 15.15
N ALA A 194 -25.66 15.83 14.20
CA ALA A 194 -24.44 15.47 13.50
C ALA A 194 -23.21 15.47 14.42
N VAL A 195 -23.12 16.40 15.37
CA VAL A 195 -22.03 16.43 16.36
C VAL A 195 -22.04 15.16 17.21
N TYR A 196 -23.19 14.75 17.75
CA TYR A 196 -23.30 13.50 18.52
C TYR A 196 -22.99 12.27 17.69
N TRP A 197 -23.51 12.18 16.47
CA TRP A 197 -23.23 11.08 15.55
C TRP A 197 -21.73 11.00 15.24
N TYR A 198 -21.09 12.11 14.89
CA TYR A 198 -19.68 12.17 14.56
C TYR A 198 -18.82 11.79 15.78
N ALA A 199 -19.09 12.36 16.95
CA ALA A 199 -18.36 12.00 18.18
C ALA A 199 -18.47 10.50 18.52
N SER A 200 -19.66 9.91 18.35
CA SER A 200 -19.87 8.47 18.55
C SER A 200 -19.06 7.62 17.56
N GLU A 201 -19.09 7.96 16.28
CA GLU A 201 -18.30 7.25 15.25
C GLU A 201 -16.80 7.37 15.51
N MET A 202 -16.32 8.58 15.82
CA MET A 202 -14.91 8.83 16.11
C MET A 202 -14.45 8.02 17.32
N LYS A 203 -15.19 8.05 18.43
CA LYS A 203 -14.88 7.26 19.63
C LYS A 203 -14.73 5.77 19.31
N ARG A 204 -15.65 5.21 18.52
CA ARG A 204 -15.60 3.81 18.09
C ARG A 204 -14.32 3.52 17.30
N HIS A 205 -13.99 4.35 16.31
CA HIS A 205 -12.80 4.13 15.47
C HIS A 205 -11.49 4.31 16.26
N PHE A 206 -11.37 5.33 17.12
CA PHE A 206 -10.16 5.53 17.94
C PHE A 206 -9.88 4.37 18.89
N SER A 207 -10.91 3.81 19.54
CA SER A 207 -10.71 2.67 20.44
C SER A 207 -10.10 1.45 19.72
N GLY A 208 -10.50 1.20 18.47
CA GLY A 208 -9.89 0.18 17.63
C GLY A 208 -8.44 0.51 17.25
N ALA A 209 -8.17 1.78 16.94
CA ALA A 209 -6.82 2.24 16.59
C ALA A 209 -5.83 2.09 17.76
N GLU A 210 -6.22 2.44 18.99
CA GLU A 210 -5.37 2.29 20.17
C GLU A 210 -4.99 0.82 20.42
N PHE A 211 -5.95 -0.10 20.23
CA PHE A 211 -5.69 -1.53 20.35
C PHE A 211 -4.71 -2.05 19.29
N ASP A 212 -4.85 -1.64 18.03
CA ASP A 212 -3.93 -2.05 16.97
C ASP A 212 -2.56 -1.35 17.07
N LEU A 213 -2.49 -0.13 17.61
CA LEU A 213 -1.23 0.52 17.99
C LEU A 213 -0.49 -0.26 19.07
N ALA A 214 -1.18 -0.65 20.14
CA ALA A 214 -0.59 -1.45 21.21
C ALA A 214 -0.10 -2.82 20.72
N ARG A 215 -0.68 -3.35 19.64
CA ARG A 215 -0.15 -4.55 18.96
C ARG A 215 1.11 -4.23 18.18
N LEU A 216 1.14 -3.13 17.44
CA LEU A 216 2.33 -2.70 16.68
C LEU A 216 3.51 -2.36 17.59
N ASP A 217 3.27 -1.82 18.79
CA ASP A 217 4.31 -1.56 19.80
C ASP A 217 5.03 -2.83 20.26
N LYS A 218 4.34 -3.97 20.22
CA LYS A 218 4.90 -5.27 20.62
C LYS A 218 5.76 -5.91 19.53
N VAL A 219 5.57 -5.50 18.27
CA VAL A 219 6.40 -5.95 17.16
C VAL A 219 7.82 -5.35 17.34
N PRO A 220 8.89 -6.15 17.24
CA PRO A 220 10.26 -5.63 17.29
C PRO A 220 10.48 -4.57 16.20
N GLN A 221 11.28 -3.55 16.51
CA GLN A 221 11.40 -2.34 15.68
C GLN A 221 11.80 -2.65 14.23
N GLU A 222 12.67 -3.63 14.04
CA GLU A 222 13.19 -4.11 12.76
C GLU A 222 12.12 -4.74 11.85
N PHE A 223 11.02 -5.25 12.41
CA PHE A 223 9.91 -5.79 11.63
C PHE A 223 8.81 -4.77 11.34
N ARG A 224 8.84 -3.61 12.02
CA ARG A 224 7.79 -2.59 11.90
C ARG A 224 7.80 -1.98 10.51
N LEU A 225 6.66 -2.05 9.84
CA LEU A 225 6.43 -1.37 8.56
C LEU A 225 6.18 0.13 8.75
N LEU A 226 5.78 0.55 9.95
CA LEU A 226 5.50 1.93 10.31
C LEU A 226 5.91 2.19 11.75
N ASP A 227 6.37 3.40 11.99
CA ASP A 227 6.60 3.91 13.33
C ASP A 227 5.26 4.16 14.06
N PRO A 228 5.00 3.50 15.21
CA PRO A 228 3.82 3.75 16.04
C PRO A 228 3.67 5.23 16.43
N ASP A 229 4.76 5.94 16.70
CA ASP A 229 4.71 7.35 17.12
C ASP A 229 4.24 8.26 15.99
N MET A 230 4.63 7.95 14.76
CA MET A 230 4.10 8.65 13.58
C MET A 230 2.58 8.47 13.47
N ILE A 231 2.07 7.25 13.72
CA ILE A 231 0.63 6.97 13.67
C ILE A 231 -0.10 7.64 14.84
N ARG A 232 0.45 7.61 16.06
CA ARG A 232 -0.07 8.38 17.20
C ARG A 232 -0.17 9.86 16.85
N GLY A 233 0.88 10.45 16.29
CA GLY A 233 0.85 11.84 15.85
C GLY A 233 -0.25 12.14 14.83
N ILE A 234 -0.53 11.21 13.90
CA ILE A 234 -1.66 11.34 12.97
C ILE A 234 -2.99 11.27 13.72
N LEU A 235 -3.17 10.30 14.63
CA LEU A 235 -4.41 10.11 15.39
C LEU A 235 -4.68 11.25 16.37
N ASP A 236 -3.66 11.72 17.08
CA ASP A 236 -3.77 12.82 18.04
C ASP A 236 -4.01 14.17 17.37
N SER A 237 -3.55 14.32 16.13
CA SER A 237 -3.87 15.49 15.32
C SER A 237 -5.30 15.47 14.75
N GLN A 238 -6.01 14.35 14.83
CA GLN A 238 -7.40 14.30 14.39
C GLN A 238 -8.29 15.04 15.38
N PRO A 239 -9.22 15.86 14.90
CA PRO A 239 -10.18 16.52 15.77
C PRO A 239 -11.07 15.48 16.47
N LYS A 240 -10.97 15.46 17.80
CA LYS A 240 -11.78 14.60 18.68
C LYS A 240 -13.17 15.19 18.93
N ASP A 241 -13.30 16.51 18.77
CA ASP A 241 -14.56 17.26 18.77
C ASP A 241 -14.80 17.87 17.38
N TYR A 242 -16.01 18.33 17.10
CA TYR A 242 -16.33 19.01 15.83
C TYR A 242 -16.42 20.53 16.06
N ASN A 243 -15.39 21.29 15.65
CA ASN A 243 -15.46 22.76 15.60
C ASN A 243 -14.88 23.35 14.30
N GLU A 244 -15.15 24.64 14.06
CA GLU A 244 -14.79 25.35 12.82
C GLU A 244 -13.30 25.38 12.50
N ALA A 245 -12.44 25.57 13.51
CA ALA A 245 -11.00 25.60 13.35
C ALA A 245 -10.40 24.24 12.93
N GLN A 246 -11.18 23.17 13.03
CA GLN A 246 -10.73 21.80 12.77
C GLN A 246 -11.04 21.33 11.34
N ALA A 247 -12.00 21.95 10.65
CA ALA A 247 -12.36 21.60 9.27
C ALA A 247 -11.20 21.82 8.27
N GLU A 248 -10.40 22.88 8.44
CA GLU A 248 -9.19 23.10 7.62
C GLU A 248 -8.06 22.11 7.94
N ASN A 249 -7.88 21.75 9.21
CA ASN A 249 -6.86 20.77 9.62
C ASN A 249 -7.15 19.36 9.07
N VAL A 250 -8.42 18.99 8.96
CA VAL A 250 -8.90 17.73 8.36
C VAL A 250 -8.48 17.61 6.90
N LEU A 251 -8.60 18.67 6.09
CA LEU A 251 -8.22 18.65 4.67
C LEU A 251 -6.70 18.42 4.51
N ARG A 252 -5.90 19.09 5.34
CA ARG A 252 -4.44 18.91 5.37
C ARG A 252 -4.04 17.50 5.80
N LEU A 253 -4.68 16.96 6.83
CA LEU A 253 -4.42 15.62 7.34
C LEU A 253 -4.87 14.51 6.39
N THR A 254 -6.00 14.69 5.72
CA THR A 254 -6.47 13.79 4.67
C THR A 254 -5.44 13.70 3.54
N GLY A 255 -4.78 14.81 3.20
CA GLY A 255 -3.65 14.82 2.27
C GLY A 255 -2.46 13.97 2.76
N ARG A 256 -2.09 14.09 4.04
CA ARG A 256 -1.00 13.29 4.66
C ARG A 256 -1.35 11.81 4.76
N ILE A 257 -2.58 11.47 5.13
CA ILE A 257 -3.08 10.09 5.19
C ILE A 257 -3.11 9.47 3.79
N LYS A 258 -3.58 10.21 2.78
CA LYS A 258 -3.52 9.77 1.38
C LYS A 258 -2.08 9.63 0.90
N ALA A 259 -1.14 10.47 1.36
CA ALA A 259 0.27 10.32 1.08
C ALA A 259 0.86 9.07 1.77
N LEU A 260 0.54 8.81 3.04
CA LEU A 260 0.98 7.64 3.79
C LEU A 260 0.43 6.34 3.19
N GLY A 261 -0.86 6.32 2.84
CA GLY A 261 -1.47 5.21 2.13
C GLY A 261 -0.97 5.07 0.69
N ARG A 262 -0.39 6.12 0.09
CA ARG A 262 0.36 6.04 -1.18
C ARG A 262 1.78 5.54 -0.95
N VAL A 263 2.45 5.85 0.16
CA VAL A 263 3.78 5.34 0.50
C VAL A 263 3.71 3.85 0.81
N VAL A 264 2.72 3.40 1.58
CA VAL A 264 2.54 1.96 1.86
C VAL A 264 2.03 1.20 0.65
N ARG A 265 1.16 1.81 -0.18
CA ARG A 265 0.84 1.23 -1.49
C ARG A 265 2.02 1.25 -2.43
N LYS A 266 2.86 2.29 -2.46
CA LYS A 266 4.11 2.30 -3.24
C LYS A 266 5.06 1.22 -2.73
N GLY A 267 5.27 1.08 -1.43
CA GLY A 267 6.02 -0.05 -0.86
C GLY A 267 5.46 -1.43 -1.24
N ALA A 268 4.16 -1.53 -1.53
CA ALA A 268 3.51 -2.75 -2.06
C ALA A 268 3.32 -2.75 -3.60
N GLN A 269 3.72 -1.69 -4.32
CA GLN A 269 3.42 -1.49 -5.76
C GLN A 269 4.55 -0.75 -6.53
N THR A 270 5.78 -0.66 -6.04
CA THR A 270 6.85 0.04 -6.78
C THR A 270 7.23 -0.76 -8.04
N ILE A 271 6.56 -0.52 -9.18
CA ILE A 271 7.12 -0.12 -10.48
C ILE A 271 6.02 0.51 -11.36
N ALA A 272 6.17 1.79 -11.73
CA ALA A 272 6.32 2.26 -13.12
C ALA A 272 6.25 3.79 -13.15
N THR A 273 7.40 4.43 -13.38
CA THR A 273 7.65 5.67 -14.16
C THR A 273 8.91 6.37 -13.63
N VAL A 274 10.01 6.22 -14.37
CA VAL A 274 11.07 7.24 -14.41
C VAL A 274 11.17 7.64 -15.89
N PRO A 275 10.69 8.81 -16.30
CA PRO A 275 11.21 9.47 -17.47
C PRO A 275 12.49 10.19 -17.04
N GLU A 276 13.61 9.83 -17.66
CA GLU A 276 14.79 10.68 -17.70
C GLU A 276 14.41 12.04 -18.27
N THR A 277 14.44 13.11 -17.47
CA THR A 277 14.68 14.46 -17.98
C THR A 277 15.19 15.37 -16.86
N ARG A 278 16.51 15.61 -16.92
CA ARG A 278 17.25 16.84 -16.56
C ARG A 278 16.78 17.66 -15.35
N LEU A 279 17.63 17.68 -14.32
CA LEU A 279 17.94 18.91 -13.57
C LEU A 279 19.46 19.03 -13.47
N LEU A 280 20.02 19.80 -14.40
CA LEU A 280 21.32 20.43 -14.24
C LEU A 280 21.16 21.57 -13.23
N ALA A 281 22.20 21.68 -12.39
CA ALA A 281 22.51 22.74 -11.44
C ALA A 281 22.05 24.15 -11.83
N GLN A 282 21.63 24.95 -10.85
CA GLN A 282 22.53 25.88 -10.16
C GLN A 282 21.88 26.51 -8.93
N VAL A 283 22.68 26.60 -7.88
CA VAL A 283 22.52 27.50 -6.74
C VAL A 283 23.06 28.86 -7.17
N ALA A 284 22.19 29.87 -7.20
CA ALA A 284 22.42 31.28 -6.87
C ALA A 284 21.05 31.98 -6.83
#